data_AF-A0A948E037-F1
#
_entry.id   AF-A0A948E037-F1
#
_cell.length_a   1.000
_cell.length_b   1.000
_cell.length_c   1.000
_cell.angle_alpha   90.00
_cell.angle_beta   90.00
_cell.angle_gamma   90.00
#
_symmetry.space_group_name_H-M   'P 1'
#
loop_
_entity.id
_entity.type
_entity.pdbx_description
1 polymer ?
#
loop_
_entity_poly.entity_id
_entity_poly.type
_entity_poly.pdbx_seq_one_letter_code
_entity_poly.pdbx_strand_id
1 'polypeptide(L)'
;MADEIWKTSCLNDFQALAKNTTGWNNTALGYQANLFNETGSNNTILGYQAGMGTFVHNKSGNVFLGYQASYNETGSNKLYIENSPDTPLIYGEFDNDYLKVNGDFVASGIITSGSSITIDGTSNTITTTGDTIGFGGEDLATTGTVVATAFVGDGSGLTNIAGTADSDWVESGGNVYRETGNVGIGTTGPLTKLHVSGGDINLDLSQALRTGAVSRWGAIL
;
A
#
# COMPACT_ATOMS: atom_id res chain seq x y z
N MET A 1 -38.87 0.29 -49.90
CA MET A 1 -38.30 0.31 -48.54
C MET A 1 -36.80 0.10 -48.69
N ALA A 2 -36.07 1.18 -48.93
CA ALA A 2 -34.62 1.19 -48.95
C ALA A 2 -34.25 2.56 -48.41
N ASP A 3 -34.36 2.69 -47.09
CA ASP A 3 -33.94 3.87 -46.35
C ASP A 3 -32.97 3.39 -45.27
N GLU A 4 -31.82 2.93 -45.75
CA GLU A 4 -30.62 2.80 -44.94
C GLU A 4 -29.69 3.91 -45.42
N ILE A 5 -30.09 5.15 -45.13
CA ILE A 5 -29.20 6.30 -45.13
C ILE A 5 -28.07 5.93 -44.18
N TRP A 6 -26.93 5.61 -44.77
CA TRP A 6 -25.61 5.67 -44.17
C TRP A 6 -25.59 6.74 -43.08
N LYS A 7 -25.69 6.33 -41.82
CA LYS A 7 -25.23 7.17 -40.72
C LYS A 7 -23.76 7.44 -41.04
N THR A 8 -23.51 8.65 -41.54
CA THR A 8 -22.22 9.19 -41.96
C THR A 8 -21.30 9.37 -40.75
N SER A 9 -21.00 8.30 -40.02
CA SER A 9 -20.13 8.35 -38.83
C SER A 9 -18.65 8.11 -39.15
N CYS A 10 -18.29 7.80 -40.40
CA CYS A 10 -16.90 7.55 -40.79
C CYS A 10 -16.24 8.69 -41.61
N LEU A 11 -16.95 9.80 -41.89
CA LEU A 11 -16.49 10.83 -42.85
C LEU A 11 -16.81 12.29 -42.44
N ASN A 12 -16.88 12.58 -41.13
CA ASN A 12 -17.12 13.94 -40.62
C ASN A 12 -15.83 14.63 -40.11
N ASP A 13 -14.69 14.37 -40.74
CA ASP A 13 -13.41 15.08 -40.48
C ASP A 13 -13.40 16.53 -40.98
N PHE A 14 -14.55 17.08 -41.39
CA PHE A 14 -14.71 18.40 -42.02
C PHE A 14 -14.04 19.57 -41.26
N GLN A 15 -13.68 19.38 -39.99
CA GLN A 15 -12.96 20.38 -39.18
C GLN A 15 -11.79 19.82 -38.37
N ALA A 16 -11.33 18.60 -38.62
CA ALA A 16 -10.14 18.07 -37.97
C ALA A 16 -8.91 18.88 -38.44
N LEU A 17 -8.07 19.35 -37.50
CA LEU A 17 -6.86 20.14 -37.78
C LEU A 17 -7.07 21.44 -38.60
N ALA A 18 -8.29 21.96 -38.71
CA ALA A 18 -8.58 23.03 -39.67
C ALA A 18 -7.87 24.38 -39.39
N LYS A 19 -7.35 24.60 -38.18
CA LYS A 19 -6.49 25.76 -37.87
C LYS A 19 -4.99 25.45 -37.89
N ASN A 20 -4.57 24.23 -38.19
CA ASN A 20 -3.14 23.92 -38.27
C ASN A 20 -2.50 24.65 -39.45
N THR A 21 -1.48 25.47 -39.17
CA THR A 21 -0.76 26.27 -40.16
C THR A 21 0.66 25.77 -40.38
N THR A 22 1.37 25.41 -39.30
CA THR A 22 2.79 25.01 -39.37
C THR A 22 3.14 23.79 -38.53
N GLY A 23 2.18 23.18 -37.84
CA GLY A 23 2.42 21.99 -37.02
C GLY A 23 2.46 20.71 -37.85
N TRP A 24 3.45 19.85 -37.62
CA TRP A 24 3.69 18.67 -38.45
C TRP A 24 3.36 17.37 -37.70
N ASN A 25 3.16 16.28 -38.44
CA ASN A 25 2.94 14.92 -37.91
C ASN A 25 1.76 14.79 -36.93
N ASN A 26 0.67 15.52 -37.17
CA ASN A 26 -0.55 15.36 -36.38
C ASN A 26 -1.51 14.36 -37.05
N THR A 27 -2.09 13.46 -36.27
CA THR A 27 -3.20 12.61 -36.68
C THR A 27 -4.44 13.05 -35.91
N ALA A 28 -5.48 13.49 -36.61
CA ALA A 28 -6.76 13.84 -36.00
C ALA A 28 -7.92 13.19 -36.75
N LEU A 29 -8.85 12.56 -36.02
CA LEU A 29 -10.03 11.90 -36.58
C LEU A 29 -11.24 12.20 -35.69
N GLY A 30 -12.30 12.73 -36.31
CA GLY A 30 -13.50 13.19 -35.63
C GLY A 30 -13.82 14.67 -35.87
N TYR A 31 -15.11 15.01 -35.81
CA TYR A 31 -15.56 16.39 -36.00
C TYR A 31 -14.92 17.32 -34.97
N GLN A 32 -14.23 18.36 -35.46
CA GLN A 32 -13.49 19.37 -34.66
C GLN A 32 -12.38 18.79 -33.77
N ALA A 33 -11.88 17.58 -34.06
CA ALA A 33 -10.72 17.03 -33.38
C ALA A 33 -9.49 17.93 -33.60
N ASN A 34 -8.85 18.37 -32.51
CA ASN A 34 -7.69 19.25 -32.51
C ASN A 34 -7.85 20.56 -33.33
N LEU A 35 -9.07 21.09 -33.42
CA LEU A 35 -9.43 22.18 -34.33
C LEU A 35 -8.53 23.41 -34.19
N PHE A 36 -8.30 23.92 -32.97
CA PHE A 36 -7.61 25.20 -32.74
C PHE A 36 -6.08 25.07 -32.54
N ASN A 37 -5.47 23.94 -32.90
CA ASN A 37 -4.03 23.75 -32.81
C ASN A 37 -3.29 24.30 -34.05
N GLU A 38 -2.62 25.45 -33.94
CA GLU A 38 -2.03 26.14 -35.11
C GLU A 38 -0.63 25.64 -35.46
N THR A 39 0.28 25.57 -34.48
CA THR A 39 1.70 25.26 -34.74
C THR A 39 2.18 24.00 -34.02
N GLY A 40 1.36 23.43 -33.13
CA GLY A 40 1.71 22.24 -32.37
C GLY A 40 1.84 20.99 -33.24
N SER A 41 2.80 20.12 -32.91
CA SER A 41 3.20 18.98 -33.73
C SER A 41 3.12 17.65 -32.97
N ASN A 42 3.14 16.53 -33.69
CA ASN A 42 3.21 15.17 -33.11
C ASN A 42 2.04 14.81 -32.17
N ASN A 43 0.82 15.24 -32.48
CA ASN A 43 -0.38 14.86 -31.70
C ASN A 43 -1.16 13.72 -32.36
N THR A 44 -1.72 12.82 -31.57
CA THR A 44 -2.70 11.80 -32.00
C THR A 44 -4.02 12.02 -31.27
N ILE A 45 -5.05 12.47 -31.98
CA ILE A 45 -6.30 12.94 -31.38
C ILE A 45 -7.50 12.28 -32.09
N LEU A 46 -8.23 11.44 -31.36
CA LEU A 46 -9.32 10.64 -31.90
C LEU A 46 -10.60 10.87 -31.09
N GLY A 47 -11.64 11.45 -31.69
CA GLY A 47 -12.95 11.63 -31.08
C GLY A 47 -13.63 12.95 -31.46
N TYR A 48 -14.96 12.99 -31.32
CA TYR A 48 -15.74 14.22 -31.50
C TYR A 48 -15.27 15.27 -30.49
N GLN A 49 -14.79 16.42 -30.99
CA GLN A 49 -14.26 17.53 -30.21
C GLN A 49 -13.13 17.16 -29.22
N ALA A 50 -12.44 16.03 -29.44
CA ALA A 50 -11.26 15.68 -28.66
C ALA A 50 -10.17 16.74 -28.85
N GLY A 51 -9.63 17.26 -27.76
CA GLY A 51 -8.61 18.30 -27.78
C GLY A 51 -8.98 19.57 -28.55
N MET A 52 -10.27 19.89 -28.74
CA MET A 52 -10.71 20.96 -29.63
C MET A 52 -10.10 22.33 -29.26
N GLY A 53 -10.10 22.67 -27.98
CA GLY A 53 -9.76 24.00 -27.42
C GLY A 53 -10.90 25.02 -27.54
N THR A 54 -10.81 26.12 -26.79
CA THR A 54 -11.73 27.27 -26.88
C THR A 54 -11.13 28.47 -27.62
N PHE A 55 -9.81 28.48 -27.84
CA PHE A 55 -9.07 29.48 -28.58
C PHE A 55 -7.81 28.84 -29.20
N VAL A 56 -7.07 29.63 -30.00
CA VAL A 56 -5.78 29.24 -30.58
C VAL A 56 -4.83 28.70 -29.50
N HIS A 57 -4.28 27.51 -29.73
CA HIS A 57 -3.27 26.90 -28.87
C HIS A 57 -2.25 26.12 -29.70
N ASN A 58 -1.09 25.79 -29.11
CA ASN A 58 0.05 25.20 -29.82
C ASN A 58 0.63 24.03 -29.03
N LYS A 59 -0.16 22.97 -28.89
CA LYS A 59 0.20 21.82 -28.07
C LYS A 59 0.86 20.73 -28.90
N SER A 60 1.89 20.09 -28.36
CA SER A 60 2.65 19.06 -29.06
C SER A 60 2.76 17.79 -28.24
N GLY A 61 2.95 16.65 -28.91
CA GLY A 61 3.24 15.38 -28.23
C GLY A 61 2.09 14.82 -27.40
N ASN A 62 0.84 15.13 -27.75
CA ASN A 62 -0.33 14.65 -26.98
C ASN A 62 -1.00 13.43 -27.63
N VAL A 63 -1.62 12.60 -26.78
CA VAL A 63 -2.50 11.50 -27.20
C VAL A 63 -3.86 11.67 -26.52
N PHE A 64 -4.90 12.01 -27.28
CA PHE A 64 -6.27 12.17 -26.76
C PHE A 64 -7.24 11.21 -27.45
N LEU A 65 -8.01 10.46 -26.68
CA LEU A 65 -8.91 9.42 -27.17
C LEU A 65 -10.30 9.50 -26.50
N GLY A 66 -11.33 9.75 -27.31
CA GLY A 66 -12.76 9.65 -27.00
C GLY A 66 -13.54 10.97 -27.09
N TYR A 67 -14.86 10.94 -26.81
CA TYR A 67 -15.74 12.11 -26.95
C TYR A 67 -15.32 13.22 -25.99
N GLN A 68 -14.97 14.39 -26.52
CA GLN A 68 -14.54 15.56 -25.75
C GLN A 68 -13.35 15.32 -24.81
N ALA A 69 -12.57 14.25 -25.03
CA ALA A 69 -11.37 13.98 -24.27
C ALA A 69 -10.45 15.21 -24.32
N SER A 70 -10.19 15.80 -23.16
CA SER A 70 -9.29 16.95 -23.02
C SER A 70 -9.75 18.21 -23.79
N TYR A 71 -11.07 18.45 -23.87
CA TYR A 71 -11.69 19.50 -24.69
C TYR A 71 -11.03 20.89 -24.60
N ASN A 72 -10.51 21.30 -23.43
CA ASN A 72 -9.90 22.62 -23.20
C ASN A 72 -8.38 22.62 -22.93
N GLU A 73 -7.69 21.48 -23.05
CA GLU A 73 -6.27 21.39 -22.71
C GLU A 73 -5.38 22.10 -23.74
N THR A 74 -4.42 22.88 -23.22
CA THR A 74 -3.44 23.64 -24.00
C THR A 74 -2.00 23.20 -23.75
N GLY A 75 -1.76 22.32 -22.78
CA GLY A 75 -0.47 21.71 -22.47
C GLY A 75 -0.01 20.67 -23.49
N SER A 76 1.31 20.42 -23.49
CA SER A 76 1.99 19.41 -24.30
C SER A 76 2.28 18.15 -23.48
N ASN A 77 2.67 17.06 -24.15
CA ASN A 77 3.11 15.80 -23.54
C ASN A 77 2.07 15.12 -22.64
N LYS A 78 0.77 15.22 -22.97
CA LYS A 78 -0.31 14.64 -22.18
C LYS A 78 -0.95 13.42 -22.84
N LEU A 79 -1.39 12.49 -22.01
CA LEU A 79 -2.28 11.38 -22.36
C LEU A 79 -3.65 11.59 -21.71
N TYR A 80 -4.71 11.55 -22.51
CA TYR A 80 -6.09 11.53 -22.02
C TYR A 80 -6.88 10.45 -22.75
N ILE A 81 -7.47 9.51 -22.00
CA ILE A 81 -8.44 8.55 -22.50
C ILE A 81 -9.72 8.73 -21.69
N GLU A 82 -10.76 9.25 -22.33
CA GLU A 82 -12.01 9.65 -21.68
C GLU A 82 -13.17 9.79 -22.70
N ASN A 83 -14.42 9.76 -22.25
CA ASN A 83 -15.59 9.95 -23.09
C ASN A 83 -16.50 11.12 -22.60
N SER A 84 -15.89 12.11 -21.96
CA SER A 84 -16.49 13.37 -21.52
C SER A 84 -15.42 14.48 -21.42
N PRO A 85 -15.79 15.75 -21.21
CA PRO A 85 -14.85 16.84 -20.97
C PRO A 85 -14.34 16.91 -19.52
N ASP A 86 -14.73 15.97 -18.65
CA ASP A 86 -14.45 15.99 -17.22
C ASP A 86 -13.12 15.30 -16.88
N THR A 87 -13.03 14.73 -15.67
CA THR A 87 -11.85 13.98 -15.23
C THR A 87 -11.69 12.73 -16.09
N PRO A 88 -10.51 12.49 -16.71
CA PRO A 88 -10.33 11.36 -17.60
C PRO A 88 -10.24 10.03 -16.85
N LEU A 89 -10.66 8.93 -17.45
CA LEU A 89 -10.48 7.60 -16.89
C LEU A 89 -8.99 7.28 -16.74
N ILE A 90 -8.21 7.62 -17.77
CA ILE A 90 -6.75 7.51 -17.78
C ILE A 90 -6.14 8.86 -18.15
N TYR A 91 -5.29 9.37 -17.27
CA TYR A 91 -4.46 10.56 -17.46
C TYR A 91 -2.99 10.17 -17.46
N GLY A 92 -2.17 10.86 -18.23
CA GLY A 92 -0.72 10.71 -18.13
C GLY A 92 0.06 11.92 -18.61
N GLU A 93 1.33 11.96 -18.23
CA GLU A 93 2.30 12.97 -18.61
C GLU A 93 3.56 12.25 -19.11
N PHE A 94 3.86 12.40 -20.40
CA PHE A 94 4.99 11.71 -21.03
C PHE A 94 6.34 12.32 -20.64
N ASP A 95 6.38 13.60 -20.27
CA ASP A 95 7.59 14.29 -19.84
C ASP A 95 7.98 14.01 -18.38
N ASN A 96 7.02 13.57 -17.57
CA ASN A 96 7.23 13.21 -16.17
C ASN A 96 7.13 11.69 -15.92
N ASP A 97 7.02 10.87 -16.97
CA ASP A 97 6.78 9.43 -16.89
C ASP A 97 5.64 9.07 -15.92
N TYR A 98 4.56 9.84 -15.97
CA TYR A 98 3.44 9.73 -15.04
C TYR A 98 2.20 9.13 -15.70
N LEU A 99 1.57 8.16 -15.01
CA LEU A 99 0.30 7.58 -15.40
C LEU A 99 -0.63 7.55 -14.19
N LYS A 100 -1.87 7.98 -14.39
CA LYS A 100 -2.94 8.00 -13.40
C LYS A 100 -4.19 7.34 -13.95
N VAL A 101 -4.75 6.43 -13.16
CA VAL A 101 -6.11 5.90 -13.37
C VAL A 101 -7.02 6.61 -12.38
N ASN A 102 -8.04 7.32 -12.85
CA ASN A 102 -8.98 8.01 -11.96
C ASN A 102 -10.15 7.10 -11.52
N GLY A 103 -10.29 5.92 -12.10
CA GLY A 103 -11.18 4.85 -11.64
C GLY A 103 -10.42 3.71 -10.96
N ASP A 104 -11.06 2.54 -10.87
CA ASP A 104 -10.46 1.34 -10.30
C ASP A 104 -9.42 0.74 -11.28
N PHE A 105 -8.28 0.29 -10.73
CA PHE A 105 -7.28 -0.48 -11.49
C PHE A 105 -7.35 -1.95 -11.12
N VAL A 106 -7.68 -2.81 -12.10
CA VAL A 106 -7.79 -4.26 -11.92
C VAL A 106 -6.76 -4.97 -12.80
N ALA A 107 -5.81 -5.66 -12.17
CA ALA A 107 -4.82 -6.49 -12.86
C ALA A 107 -5.12 -7.98 -12.63
N SER A 108 -5.29 -8.75 -13.70
CA SER A 108 -5.44 -10.22 -13.61
C SER A 108 -4.11 -10.96 -13.40
N GLY A 109 -2.98 -10.26 -13.53
CA GLY A 109 -1.64 -10.80 -13.40
C GLY A 109 -0.83 -10.11 -12.30
N ILE A 110 0.47 -10.36 -12.30
CA ILE A 110 1.40 -9.78 -11.33
C ILE A 110 1.64 -8.29 -11.66
N ILE A 111 1.63 -7.44 -10.64
CA ILE A 111 2.09 -6.05 -10.71
C ILE A 111 3.54 -6.02 -10.19
N THR A 112 4.49 -5.61 -11.04
CA THR A 112 5.91 -5.48 -10.69
C THR A 112 6.36 -4.01 -10.76
N SER A 113 7.13 -3.54 -9.78
CA SER A 113 7.75 -2.20 -9.80
C SER A 113 9.27 -2.30 -9.74
N GLY A 114 9.99 -1.44 -10.48
CA GLY A 114 11.45 -1.33 -10.40
C GLY A 114 11.97 -0.60 -9.16
N SER A 115 11.09 0.03 -8.36
CA SER A 115 11.45 0.74 -7.14
C SER A 115 10.47 0.43 -6.01
N SER A 116 9.27 1.02 -6.02
CA SER A 116 8.26 0.77 -5.00
C SER A 116 6.85 0.78 -5.57
N ILE A 117 5.93 0.10 -4.88
CA ILE A 117 4.48 0.29 -5.02
C ILE A 117 4.03 1.06 -3.78
N THR A 118 3.57 2.29 -3.99
CA THR A 118 3.04 3.14 -2.92
C THR A 118 1.51 3.13 -2.98
N ILE A 119 0.87 2.83 -1.85
CA ILE A 119 -0.59 2.96 -1.69
C ILE A 119 -0.81 4.10 -0.70
N ASP A 120 -1.27 5.25 -1.21
CA ASP A 120 -1.49 6.49 -0.48
C ASP A 120 -2.98 6.91 -0.57
N GLY A 121 -3.48 7.54 0.50
CA GLY A 121 -4.91 7.80 0.70
C GLY A 121 -5.34 7.68 2.16
N THR A 122 -6.55 8.15 2.47
CA THR A 122 -7.09 8.18 3.84
C THR A 122 -7.53 6.81 4.37
N SER A 123 -7.67 5.79 3.51
CA SER A 123 -8.19 4.46 3.88
C SER A 123 -7.58 3.36 3.02
N ASN A 124 -6.26 3.26 3.04
CA ASN A 124 -5.53 2.25 2.27
C ASN A 124 -5.65 0.89 2.94
N THR A 125 -6.07 -0.11 2.18
CA THR A 125 -6.13 -1.51 2.65
C THR A 125 -5.49 -2.40 1.60
N ILE A 126 -4.68 -3.37 2.04
CA ILE A 126 -4.23 -4.48 1.21
C ILE A 126 -4.97 -5.72 1.71
N THR A 127 -5.83 -6.30 0.88
CA THR A 127 -6.58 -7.52 1.22
C THR A 127 -6.10 -8.66 0.35
N THR A 128 -5.64 -9.74 0.98
CA THR A 128 -5.34 -11.02 0.32
C THR A 128 -6.37 -12.06 0.76
N THR A 129 -6.80 -12.94 -0.15
CA THR A 129 -7.72 -14.04 0.18
C THR A 129 -6.97 -15.36 0.02
N GLY A 130 -6.60 -15.99 1.14
CA GLY A 130 -5.86 -17.25 1.13
C GLY A 130 -4.35 -17.13 0.91
N ASP A 131 -3.84 -15.91 0.71
CA ASP A 131 -2.43 -15.64 0.42
C ASP A 131 -1.78 -14.71 1.45
N THR A 132 -0.44 -14.68 1.45
CA THR A 132 0.38 -13.83 2.31
C THR A 132 0.82 -12.54 1.62
N ILE A 133 1.01 -11.47 2.39
CA ILE A 133 1.83 -10.33 1.96
C ILE A 133 3.28 -10.65 2.34
N GLY A 134 4.16 -10.78 1.34
CA GLY A 134 5.59 -11.05 1.55
C GLY A 134 6.43 -9.78 1.43
N PHE A 135 7.40 -9.61 2.33
CA PHE A 135 8.29 -8.43 2.37
C PHE A 135 9.73 -8.72 1.88
N GLY A 136 9.96 -9.86 1.21
CA GLY A 136 11.14 -10.07 0.35
C GLY A 136 12.53 -9.91 0.98
N GLY A 137 12.66 -10.01 2.31
CA GLY A 137 13.93 -9.86 3.05
C GLY A 137 14.00 -8.63 3.96
N GLU A 138 12.98 -7.77 3.92
CA GLU A 138 12.91 -6.51 4.68
C GLU A 138 11.92 -6.59 5.86
N ASP A 139 12.08 -5.68 6.82
CA ASP A 139 11.21 -5.53 7.98
C ASP A 139 9.86 -4.89 7.62
N LEU A 140 8.79 -5.29 8.33
CA LEU A 140 7.53 -4.54 8.33
C LEU A 140 7.69 -3.28 9.19
N ALA A 141 7.91 -2.13 8.54
CA ALA A 141 7.90 -0.83 9.22
C ALA A 141 6.48 -0.29 9.39
N THR A 142 6.04 -0.07 10.63
CA THR A 142 4.76 0.57 10.96
C THR A 142 4.94 1.66 12.02
N THR A 143 4.21 2.76 11.90
CA THR A 143 4.10 3.79 12.95
C THR A 143 2.92 3.54 13.88
N GLY A 144 2.03 2.60 13.51
CA GLY A 144 0.83 2.25 14.24
C GLY A 144 0.85 0.84 14.79
N THR A 145 -0.33 0.33 15.13
CA THR A 145 -0.50 -1.00 15.70
C THR A 145 -0.50 -2.08 14.62
N VAL A 146 0.23 -3.18 14.85
CA VAL A 146 0.07 -4.43 14.10
C VAL A 146 -0.87 -5.35 14.89
N VAL A 147 -1.97 -5.77 14.26
CA VAL A 147 -2.88 -6.77 14.81
C VAL A 147 -2.70 -8.07 14.05
N ALA A 148 -2.30 -9.13 14.74
CA ALA A 148 -2.12 -10.46 14.18
C ALA A 148 -2.69 -11.52 15.14
N THR A 149 -3.21 -12.61 14.60
CA THR A 149 -3.63 -13.77 15.40
C THR A 149 -2.43 -14.53 15.97
N ALA A 150 -1.28 -14.48 15.29
CA ALA A 150 -0.02 -15.05 15.75
C ALA A 150 1.18 -14.33 15.08
N PHE A 151 2.30 -14.30 15.79
CA PHE A 151 3.63 -14.05 15.22
C PHE A 151 4.40 -15.38 15.23
N VAL A 152 4.98 -15.79 14.10
CA VAL A 152 5.69 -17.06 13.97
C VAL A 152 7.16 -16.77 13.68
N GLY A 153 8.06 -17.34 14.48
CA GLY A 153 9.51 -17.14 14.40
C GLY A 153 10.19 -17.55 15.71
N ASP A 154 11.50 -17.38 15.82
CA ASP A 154 12.24 -17.59 17.08
C ASP A 154 12.05 -16.45 18.10
N GLY A 155 11.34 -15.39 17.71
CA GLY A 155 11.05 -14.23 18.55
C GLY A 155 12.25 -13.31 18.81
N SER A 156 13.45 -13.66 18.32
CA SER A 156 14.69 -12.93 18.64
C SER A 156 14.71 -11.50 18.08
N GLY A 157 14.02 -11.25 16.98
CA GLY A 157 13.85 -9.92 16.37
C GLY A 157 12.83 -9.02 17.07
N LEU A 158 12.01 -9.57 17.98
CA LEU A 158 11.03 -8.80 18.75
C LEU A 158 11.71 -8.09 19.92
N THR A 159 12.36 -6.97 19.61
CA THR A 159 12.99 -6.10 20.62
C THR A 159 12.08 -4.92 20.96
N ASN A 160 12.32 -4.27 22.11
CA ASN A 160 11.56 -3.09 22.54
C ASN A 160 10.04 -3.28 22.61
N ILE A 161 9.55 -4.53 22.69
CA ILE A 161 8.18 -4.77 23.11
C ILE A 161 8.11 -4.29 24.55
N ALA A 162 7.42 -3.17 24.76
CA ALA A 162 6.99 -2.71 26.07
C ALA A 162 5.90 -3.66 26.59
N GLY A 163 6.25 -4.93 26.77
CA GLY A 163 5.75 -5.59 27.94
C GLY A 163 6.25 -4.74 29.10
N THR A 164 5.40 -4.48 30.09
CA THR A 164 5.93 -4.62 31.45
C THR A 164 6.90 -5.79 31.36
N ALA A 165 8.17 -5.64 31.76
CA ALA A 165 9.02 -6.81 32.00
C ALA A 165 8.11 -7.88 32.61
N ASP A 166 8.34 -9.16 32.38
CA ASP A 166 7.77 -10.11 33.34
C ASP A 166 8.37 -9.70 34.69
N SER A 167 7.71 -8.76 35.38
CA SER A 167 8.23 -8.06 36.54
C SER A 167 8.28 -9.03 37.70
N ASP A 168 7.74 -10.22 37.46
CA ASP A 168 7.93 -11.35 38.29
C ASP A 168 9.39 -11.78 38.29
N TRP A 169 10.13 -11.81 37.16
CA TRP A 169 11.50 -12.33 37.11
C TRP A 169 12.51 -11.45 36.36
N VAL A 170 13.60 -11.12 37.06
CA VAL A 170 14.77 -10.40 36.54
C VAL A 170 15.89 -11.40 36.28
N GLU A 171 16.43 -11.42 35.06
CA GLU A 171 17.63 -12.17 34.72
C GLU A 171 18.87 -11.26 34.75
N SER A 172 19.87 -11.56 35.58
CA SER A 172 21.10 -10.79 35.66
C SER A 172 22.30 -11.61 36.13
N GLY A 173 23.40 -11.55 35.38
CA GLY A 173 24.65 -12.23 35.73
C GLY A 173 24.51 -13.75 35.88
N GLY A 174 23.59 -14.38 35.13
CA GLY A 174 23.28 -15.81 35.23
C GLY A 174 22.30 -16.20 36.35
N ASN A 175 21.76 -15.22 37.09
CA ASN A 175 20.74 -15.44 38.10
C ASN A 175 19.36 -15.04 37.57
N VAL A 176 18.31 -15.69 38.09
CA VAL A 176 16.92 -15.31 37.88
C VAL A 176 16.28 -15.06 39.25
N TYR A 177 15.68 -13.88 39.47
CA TYR A 177 15.18 -13.48 40.80
C TYR A 177 14.01 -12.47 40.73
N ARG A 178 13.27 -12.32 41.84
CA ARG A 178 12.32 -11.21 42.03
C ARG A 178 12.90 -10.17 42.98
N GLU A 179 12.79 -8.88 42.67
CA GLU A 179 13.26 -7.81 43.57
C GLU A 179 12.35 -7.65 44.80
N THR A 180 11.04 -7.89 44.64
CA THR A 180 10.04 -7.76 45.70
C THR A 180 9.07 -8.94 45.71
N GLY A 181 8.24 -9.03 46.74
CA GLY A 181 7.29 -10.14 46.90
C GLY A 181 7.93 -11.46 47.32
N ASN A 182 7.16 -12.53 47.18
CA ASN A 182 7.50 -13.90 47.54
C ASN A 182 7.16 -14.85 46.37
N VAL A 183 7.77 -16.02 46.34
CA VAL A 183 7.50 -17.09 45.36
C VAL A 183 6.70 -18.19 46.05
N GLY A 184 5.52 -18.50 45.52
CA GLY A 184 4.65 -19.57 45.99
C GLY A 184 4.66 -20.76 45.03
N ILE A 185 4.86 -21.97 45.54
CA ILE A 185 4.62 -23.23 44.81
C ILE A 185 3.43 -23.91 45.47
N GLY A 186 2.36 -24.15 44.70
CA GLY A 186 1.11 -24.71 45.23
C GLY A 186 0.27 -23.75 46.07
N THR A 187 0.61 -22.45 46.10
CA THR A 187 -0.14 -21.42 46.84
C THR A 187 -0.14 -20.09 46.10
N THR A 188 -1.25 -19.34 46.21
CA THR A 188 -1.37 -17.96 45.71
C THR A 188 -1.07 -16.91 46.78
N GLY A 189 -0.86 -17.33 48.04
CA GLY A 189 -0.59 -16.45 49.19
C GLY A 189 0.70 -16.82 49.94
N PRO A 190 1.88 -16.70 49.33
CA PRO A 190 3.14 -17.06 49.96
C PRO A 190 3.46 -16.17 51.19
N LEU A 191 3.60 -16.78 52.38
CA LEU A 191 3.86 -16.06 53.65
C LEU A 191 5.36 -15.77 53.88
N THR A 192 6.23 -16.47 53.16
CA THR A 192 7.69 -16.38 53.23
C THR A 192 8.28 -16.24 51.83
N LYS A 193 9.54 -15.79 51.72
CA LYS A 193 10.21 -15.52 50.44
C LYS A 193 10.11 -16.66 49.43
N LEU A 194 10.25 -17.89 49.91
CA LEU A 194 9.84 -19.10 49.23
C LEU A 194 8.83 -19.82 50.12
N HIS A 195 7.63 -20.12 49.60
CA HIS A 195 6.60 -20.89 50.28
C HIS A 195 6.14 -22.03 49.38
N VAL A 196 6.46 -23.27 49.76
CA VAL A 196 5.92 -24.47 49.13
C VAL A 196 4.78 -24.98 50.00
N SER A 197 3.56 -25.01 49.46
CA SER A 197 2.37 -25.45 50.18
C SER A 197 1.88 -26.77 49.60
N GLY A 198 2.15 -27.86 50.33
CA GLY A 198 1.91 -29.23 49.85
C GLY A 198 2.98 -29.71 48.86
N GLY A 199 3.10 -31.04 48.75
CA GLY A 199 4.17 -31.69 47.99
C GLY A 199 5.53 -31.62 48.69
N ASP A 200 6.53 -32.26 48.07
CA ASP A 200 7.90 -32.34 48.59
C ASP A 200 8.85 -31.41 47.82
N ILE A 201 9.90 -30.93 48.50
CA ILE A 201 11.07 -30.33 47.83
C ILE A 201 12.09 -31.45 47.61
N ASN A 202 12.09 -32.03 46.40
CA ASN A 202 13.05 -33.06 46.02
C ASN A 202 14.37 -32.43 45.57
N LEU A 203 15.48 -32.96 46.08
CA LEU A 203 16.83 -32.62 45.67
C LEU A 203 17.53 -33.87 45.14
N ASP A 204 18.28 -33.73 44.06
CA ASP A 204 19.10 -34.82 43.53
C ASP A 204 20.14 -35.29 44.58
N LEU A 205 20.61 -36.54 44.41
CA LEU A 205 21.67 -37.11 45.25
C LEU A 205 22.87 -36.14 45.32
N SER A 206 23.37 -35.93 46.53
CA SER A 206 24.50 -35.03 46.82
C SER A 206 24.20 -33.52 46.74
N GLN A 207 22.94 -33.12 46.59
CA GLN A 207 22.50 -31.73 46.77
C GLN A 207 21.97 -31.52 48.20
N ALA A 208 22.02 -30.28 48.68
CA ALA A 208 21.51 -29.93 50.01
C ALA A 208 20.74 -28.62 49.99
N LEU A 209 19.60 -28.60 50.68
CA LEU A 209 18.94 -27.34 51.04
C LEU A 209 19.75 -26.72 52.18
N ARG A 210 20.52 -25.68 51.86
CA ARG A 210 21.23 -24.91 52.88
C ARG A 210 20.27 -23.92 53.52
N THR A 211 19.75 -24.30 54.67
CA THR A 211 19.00 -23.41 55.54
C THR A 211 19.98 -22.59 56.37
N GLY A 212 19.59 -21.35 56.71
CA GLY A 212 20.37 -20.53 57.64
C GLY A 212 20.42 -21.14 59.06
N ALA A 213 20.91 -20.38 60.03
CA ALA A 213 21.13 -20.83 61.41
C ALA A 213 19.88 -21.36 62.16
N VAL A 214 18.68 -21.20 61.60
CA VAL A 214 17.43 -21.66 62.20
C VAL A 214 16.77 -22.66 61.25
N SER A 215 16.94 -23.95 61.54
CA SER A 215 16.18 -25.02 60.90
C SER A 215 15.25 -25.64 61.95
N ARG A 216 13.93 -25.50 61.77
CA ARG A 216 12.95 -26.27 62.54
C ARG A 216 12.50 -27.45 61.70
N TRP A 217 13.12 -28.59 61.93
CA TRP A 217 12.59 -29.86 61.44
C TRP A 217 11.46 -30.26 62.40
N GLY A 218 10.22 -30.27 61.91
CA GLY A 218 9.12 -30.86 62.67
C GLY A 218 9.38 -32.36 62.78
N ALA A 219 9.52 -32.88 64.01
CA ALA A 219 9.49 -34.31 64.22
C ALA A 219 8.07 -34.80 63.91
N ILE A 220 7.94 -35.73 62.97
CA ILE A 220 6.72 -36.54 62.83
C ILE A 220 6.79 -37.55 63.98
N LEU A 221 5.86 -37.43 64.92
CA LEU A 221 5.54 -38.50 65.87
C LEU A 221 4.64 -39.53 65.19
#